data_AF-A0AA50HBZ3-F1
#
_entry.id   AF-A0AA50HBZ3-F1
#
_cell.length_a   1.000
_cell.length_b   1.000
_cell.length_c   1.000
_cell.angle_alpha   90.00
_cell.angle_beta   90.00
_cell.angle_gamma   90.00
#
_symmetry.space_group_name_H-M   'P 1'
#
loop_
_entity.id
_entity.type
_entity.pdbx_description
1 polymer ?
#
loop_
_entity_poly.entity_id
_entity_poly.type
_entity_poly.pdbx_seq_one_letter_code
_entity_poly.pdbx_strand_id
1 'polypeptide(L)'
;MYELPIRFFKGPPAPKELRSGEAGVNACWLNDLLANRPPKNVYWERILVAVFQCPNEDGTVPPNQRIAEFLGLSRDTIARTKTRFEEMGLIYRVNLNGGFGYNPDLLVVKDKKGAIIRHPSIRTPVLATDSPGTNLLSHKV
;
A
#
# COMPACT_ATOMS: atom_id res chain seq x y z
N MET A 1 -18.01 -7.08 7.90
CA MET A 1 -16.62 -6.87 7.44
C MET A 1 -16.66 -5.61 6.59
N TYR A 2 -16.10 -4.50 7.06
CA TYR A 2 -16.13 -3.25 6.29
C TYR A 2 -14.95 -3.27 5.32
N GLU A 3 -15.24 -3.34 4.03
CA GLU A 3 -14.26 -3.09 2.98
C GLU A 3 -14.15 -1.57 2.80
N LEU A 4 -12.95 -1.04 2.92
CA LEU A 4 -12.69 0.37 2.60
C LEU A 4 -13.01 0.59 1.12
N PRO A 5 -13.78 1.64 0.74
CA PRO A 5 -13.93 2.00 -0.65
C PRO A 5 -12.56 2.28 -1.28
N ILE A 6 -12.31 1.66 -2.43
CA ILE A 6 -11.05 1.79 -3.18
C ILE A 6 -11.23 2.75 -4.34
N ARG A 7 -10.33 3.74 -4.43
CA ARG A 7 -10.20 4.62 -5.60
C ARG A 7 -8.91 4.29 -6.35
N PHE A 8 -9.03 4.05 -7.64
CA PHE A 8 -7.91 3.73 -8.51
C PHE A 8 -7.33 4.98 -9.17
N PHE A 9 -6.00 5.08 -9.21
CA PHE A 9 -5.23 6.17 -9.79
C PHE A 9 -4.35 5.67 -10.93
N LYS A 10 -4.11 6.51 -11.96
CA LYS A 10 -3.19 6.22 -13.08
C LYS A 10 -1.71 6.51 -12.75
N GLY A 11 -1.35 6.41 -11.47
CA GLY A 11 -0.06 6.80 -10.89
C GLY A 11 -0.14 6.72 -9.36
N PRO A 12 0.87 7.22 -8.63
CA PRO A 12 0.83 7.28 -7.17
C PRO A 12 -0.47 7.92 -6.66
N PRO A 13 -1.12 7.37 -5.61
CA PRO A 13 -2.39 7.91 -5.13
C PRO A 13 -2.25 9.35 -4.64
N ALA A 14 -3.09 10.25 -5.17
CA ALA A 14 -3.10 11.66 -4.77
C ALA A 14 -3.90 11.85 -3.45
N PRO A 15 -3.27 12.16 -2.30
CA PRO A 15 -3.96 12.17 -1.00
C PRO A 15 -5.08 13.21 -0.87
N LYS A 16 -4.96 14.32 -1.61
CA LYS A 16 -5.94 15.41 -1.67
C LYS A 16 -7.24 14.97 -2.36
N GLU A 17 -7.19 13.96 -3.23
CA GLU A 17 -8.35 13.46 -3.98
C GLU A 17 -9.11 12.35 -3.23
N LEU A 18 -8.54 11.78 -2.17
CA LEU A 18 -9.20 10.76 -1.36
C LEU A 18 -10.18 11.38 -0.36
N ARG A 19 -11.33 10.74 -0.18
CA ARG A 19 -12.26 11.07 0.91
C ARG A 19 -11.83 10.38 2.20
N SER A 20 -12.32 10.89 3.34
CA SER A 20 -12.09 10.26 4.63
C SER A 20 -12.67 8.84 4.65
N GLY A 21 -11.89 7.87 5.11
CA GLY A 21 -12.26 6.46 5.10
C GLY A 21 -12.12 5.76 3.74
N GLU A 22 -11.40 6.35 2.77
CA GLU A 22 -11.07 5.69 1.50
C GLU A 22 -9.60 5.25 1.44
N ALA A 23 -9.33 4.28 0.58
CA ALA A 23 -7.97 3.97 0.15
C ALA A 23 -7.77 4.28 -1.33
N GLY A 24 -6.60 4.80 -1.67
CA GLY A 24 -6.16 5.03 -3.03
C GLY A 24 -5.14 4.00 -3.45
N VAL A 25 -5.29 3.47 -4.66
CA VAL A 25 -4.40 2.45 -5.23
C VAL A 25 -3.86 2.90 -6.58
N ASN A 26 -2.55 2.77 -6.79
CA ASN A 26 -1.91 2.97 -8.09
C ASN A 26 -2.24 1.80 -9.02
N ALA A 27 -3.24 1.99 -9.87
CA ALA A 27 -3.77 0.94 -10.75
C ALA A 27 -2.80 0.55 -11.85
N CYS A 28 -2.01 1.50 -12.36
CA CYS A 28 -0.98 1.21 -13.37
C CYS A 28 0.04 0.23 -12.80
N TRP A 29 0.59 0.53 -11.63
CA TRP A 29 1.55 -0.36 -11.00
C TRP A 29 0.93 -1.71 -10.62
N LEU A 30 -0.31 -1.72 -10.12
CA LEU A 30 -1.02 -2.97 -9.82
C LEU A 30 -1.20 -3.84 -11.08
N ASN A 31 -1.57 -3.24 -12.20
CA ASN A 31 -1.72 -3.93 -13.49
C ASN A 31 -0.38 -4.45 -14.01
N ASP A 32 0.70 -3.70 -13.85
CA ASP A 32 2.05 -4.15 -14.20
C ASP A 32 2.46 -5.39 -13.39
N LEU A 33 2.14 -5.42 -12.09
CA LEU A 33 2.39 -6.59 -11.24
C LEU A 33 1.54 -7.80 -11.64
N LEU A 34 0.31 -7.59 -12.11
CA LEU A 34 -0.56 -8.64 -12.62
C LEU A 34 -0.03 -9.22 -13.94
N ALA A 35 0.46 -8.36 -14.84
CA ALA A 35 1.06 -8.77 -16.11
C ALA A 35 2.38 -9.53 -15.91
N ASN A 36 3.16 -9.17 -14.88
CA ASN A 36 4.48 -9.73 -14.59
C ASN A 36 4.46 -10.76 -13.47
N ARG A 37 3.58 -11.77 -13.59
CA ARG A 37 3.45 -12.84 -12.59
C ARG A 37 4.76 -13.64 -12.41
N PRO A 38 5.25 -13.83 -11.18
CA PRO A 38 6.38 -14.72 -10.93
C PRO A 38 6.11 -16.16 -11.39
N PRO A 39 7.10 -16.86 -11.98
CA PRO A 39 6.95 -18.25 -12.40
C PRO A 39 6.49 -19.14 -11.23
N LYS A 40 5.59 -20.08 -11.53
CA LYS A 40 5.06 -21.09 -10.59
C LYS A 40 4.23 -20.54 -9.41
N ASN A 41 3.95 -19.24 -9.33
CA ASN A 41 3.03 -18.70 -8.32
C ASN A 41 1.59 -18.64 -8.86
N VAL A 42 0.91 -19.79 -8.80
CA VAL A 42 -0.46 -19.95 -9.36
C VAL A 42 -1.47 -18.99 -8.72
N TYR A 43 -1.28 -18.62 -7.46
CA TYR A 43 -2.22 -17.80 -6.70
C TYR A 43 -1.87 -16.31 -6.67
N TRP A 44 -0.84 -15.88 -7.41
CA TRP A 44 -0.33 -14.51 -7.40
C TRP A 44 -1.42 -13.45 -7.51
N GLU A 45 -2.22 -13.52 -8.59
CA GLU A 45 -3.29 -12.56 -8.87
C GLU A 45 -4.32 -12.51 -7.74
N ARG A 46 -4.80 -13.69 -7.29
CA ARG A 46 -5.80 -13.79 -6.22
C ARG A 46 -5.29 -13.19 -4.91
N ILE A 47 -4.03 -13.45 -4.56
CA ILE A 47 -3.41 -12.92 -3.35
C ILE A 47 -3.14 -11.42 -3.48
N LEU A 48 -2.69 -10.96 -4.64
CA LEU A 48 -2.41 -9.56 -4.93
C LEU A 48 -3.69 -8.73 -4.83
N VAL A 49 -4.78 -9.16 -5.46
CA VAL A 49 -6.09 -8.50 -5.32
C VAL A 49 -6.55 -8.45 -3.86
N ALA A 50 -6.51 -9.58 -3.14
CA ALA A 50 -6.92 -9.62 -1.73
C ALA A 50 -6.05 -8.75 -0.81
N VAL A 51 -4.77 -8.55 -1.15
CA VAL A 51 -3.86 -7.72 -0.36
C VAL A 51 -4.03 -6.24 -0.66
N PHE A 52 -4.15 -5.83 -1.92
CA PHE A 52 -4.12 -4.41 -2.30
C PHE A 52 -5.50 -3.78 -2.55
N GLN A 53 -6.56 -4.58 -2.65
CA GLN A 53 -7.93 -4.08 -2.77
C GLN A 53 -8.75 -4.24 -1.47
N CYS A 54 -8.18 -4.85 -0.44
CA CYS A 54 -8.82 -5.00 0.86
C CYS A 54 -7.90 -4.57 2.03
N PRO A 55 -7.29 -3.37 2.01
CA PRO A 55 -6.45 -2.91 3.12
C PRO A 55 -7.25 -2.78 4.43
N ASN A 56 -6.57 -2.84 5.57
CA ASN A 56 -7.20 -2.52 6.85
C ASN A 56 -7.41 -1.01 7.00
N GLU A 57 -8.38 -0.62 7.84
CA GLU A 57 -8.67 0.79 8.16
C GLU A 57 -7.48 1.54 8.76
N ASP A 58 -6.54 0.84 9.38
CA ASP A 58 -5.33 1.38 10.01
C ASP A 58 -4.12 1.44 9.06
N GLY A 59 -4.33 1.27 7.75
CA GLY A 59 -3.28 1.33 6.74
C GLY A 59 -2.37 0.10 6.69
N THR A 60 -2.67 -0.94 7.47
CA THR A 60 -1.90 -2.18 7.48
C THR A 60 -2.42 -3.21 6.48
N VAL A 61 -1.54 -4.12 6.09
CA VAL A 61 -1.88 -5.28 5.27
C VAL A 61 -2.68 -6.29 6.10
N PRO A 62 -3.78 -6.87 5.57
CA PRO A 62 -4.57 -7.88 6.30
C PRO A 62 -3.71 -9.06 6.79
N PRO A 63 -3.97 -9.63 7.98
CA PRO A 63 -3.21 -10.77 8.49
C PRO A 63 -3.25 -11.98 7.55
N ASN A 64 -2.20 -12.82 7.58
CA ASN A 64 -2.10 -13.99 6.69
C ASN A 64 -3.29 -14.94 6.85
N GLN A 65 -3.77 -15.13 8.09
CA GLN A 65 -4.93 -15.98 8.38
C GLN A 65 -6.18 -15.47 7.66
N ARG A 66 -6.46 -14.17 7.73
CA ARG A 66 -7.63 -13.56 7.11
C ARG A 66 -7.64 -13.74 5.59
N ILE A 67 -6.50 -13.54 4.93
CA ILE A 67 -6.38 -13.71 3.48
C ILE A 67 -6.50 -15.21 3.11
N ALA A 68 -5.91 -16.09 3.92
CA ALA A 68 -5.98 -17.54 3.72
C ALA A 68 -7.42 -18.05 3.78
N GLU A 69 -8.19 -17.63 4.81
CA GLU A 69 -9.61 -17.94 4.95
C GLU A 69 -10.43 -17.40 3.78
N PHE A 70 -10.20 -16.14 3.40
CA PHE A 70 -10.91 -15.49 2.29
C PHE A 70 -10.69 -16.20 0.95
N LEU A 71 -9.46 -16.67 0.69
CA LEU A 71 -9.11 -17.31 -0.59
C LEU A 71 -9.22 -18.85 -0.57
N GLY A 72 -9.48 -19.47 0.58
CA GLY A 72 -9.42 -20.92 0.75
C GLY A 72 -8.01 -21.49 0.50
N LEU A 73 -6.97 -20.79 0.95
CA LEU A 73 -5.56 -21.16 0.78
C LEU A 73 -4.88 -21.41 2.13
N SER A 74 -3.69 -22.01 2.12
CA SER A 74 -2.89 -22.15 3.35
C SER A 74 -2.29 -20.81 3.77
N ARG A 75 -2.13 -20.59 5.09
CA ARG A 75 -1.41 -19.42 5.64
C ARG A 75 0.00 -19.29 5.08
N ASP A 76 0.69 -20.42 4.89
CA ASP A 76 2.07 -20.46 4.42
C ASP A 76 2.19 -20.03 2.96
N THR A 77 1.17 -20.30 2.15
CA THR A 77 1.08 -19.78 0.77
C THR A 77 1.01 -18.24 0.79
N ILE A 78 0.21 -17.68 1.69
CA ILE A 78 0.09 -16.22 1.85
C ILE A 78 1.41 -15.64 2.38
N ALA A 79 2.01 -16.24 3.41
CA ALA A 79 3.25 -15.77 4.01
C ALA A 79 4.41 -15.74 3.00
N ARG A 80 4.57 -16.82 2.21
CA ARG A 80 5.57 -16.87 1.14
C ARG A 80 5.34 -15.81 0.07
N THR A 81 4.09 -15.56 -0.30
CA THR A 81 3.77 -14.54 -1.31
C THR A 81 4.03 -13.13 -0.79
N LYS A 82 3.69 -12.85 0.48
CA LYS A 82 4.00 -11.56 1.11
C LYS A 82 5.50 -11.33 1.31
N THR A 83 6.27 -12.38 1.58
CA THR A 83 7.74 -12.26 1.62
C THR A 83 8.26 -11.74 0.28
N ARG A 84 7.72 -12.21 -0.85
CA ARG A 84 8.04 -11.66 -2.17
C ARG A 84 7.57 -10.23 -2.36
N PHE A 85 6.37 -9.88 -1.87
CA PHE A 85 5.90 -8.49 -1.91
C PHE A 85 6.82 -7.55 -1.10
N GLU A 86 7.35 -8.01 0.02
CA GLU A 86 8.35 -7.30 0.82
C GLU A 86 9.67 -7.14 0.04
N GLU A 87 10.19 -8.22 -0.56
CA GLU A 87 11.39 -8.20 -1.41
C GLU A 87 11.24 -7.25 -2.63
N MET A 88 10.02 -7.12 -3.15
CA MET A 88 9.68 -6.21 -4.27
C MET A 88 9.40 -4.76 -3.82
N GLY A 89 9.44 -4.47 -2.51
CA GLY A 89 9.17 -3.14 -1.98
C GLY A 89 7.70 -2.70 -2.11
N LEU A 90 6.76 -3.63 -2.20
CA LEU A 90 5.32 -3.32 -2.28
C LEU A 90 4.73 -3.11 -0.88
N ILE A 91 5.27 -3.81 0.10
CA ILE A 91 4.90 -3.75 1.51
C ILE A 91 6.16 -3.76 2.38
N TYR A 92 6.05 -3.24 3.60
CA TYR A 92 7.18 -3.12 4.53
C TYR A 92 6.74 -3.52 5.93
N ARG A 93 7.64 -4.13 6.70
CA ARG A 93 7.36 -4.44 8.12
C ARG A 93 7.20 -3.15 8.90
N VAL A 94 6.11 -3.06 9.66
CA VAL A 94 5.79 -1.87 10.47
C VAL A 94 5.82 -2.10 11.96
N ASN A 95 5.86 -3.35 12.41
CA ASN A 95 6.00 -3.70 13.83
C ASN A 95 6.76 -5.02 14.02
N LEU A 96 7.16 -5.29 15.26
CA LEU A 96 7.88 -6.52 15.65
C LEU A 96 7.00 -7.78 15.59
N ASN A 97 5.67 -7.62 15.53
CA ASN A 97 4.71 -8.72 15.46
C ASN A 97 4.47 -9.22 14.03
N GLY A 98 5.26 -8.75 13.05
CA GLY A 98 5.15 -9.16 11.65
C GLY A 98 3.99 -8.50 10.89
N GLY A 99 3.49 -7.36 11.40
CA GLY A 99 2.55 -6.51 10.66
C GLY A 99 3.27 -5.79 9.51
N PHE A 100 2.56 -5.63 8.39
CA PHE A 100 3.07 -4.93 7.21
C PHE A 100 2.22 -3.69 6.93
N GLY A 101 2.85 -2.62 6.45
CA GLY A 101 2.18 -1.49 5.81
C GLY A 101 2.52 -1.43 4.33
N TYR A 102 1.80 -0.62 3.58
CA TYR A 102 1.97 -0.50 2.13
C TYR A 102 3.04 0.52 1.74
N ASN A 103 3.65 0.31 0.56
CA ASN A 103 4.37 1.38 -0.11
C ASN A 103 3.40 2.53 -0.48
N PRO A 104 3.67 3.78 -0.06
CA PRO A 104 2.75 4.90 -0.31
C PRO A 104 2.66 5.31 -1.79
N ASP A 105 3.62 4.93 -2.64
CA ASP A 105 3.51 5.13 -4.09
C ASP A 105 2.57 4.10 -4.74
N LEU A 106 2.23 3.02 -4.02
CA LEU A 106 1.32 1.97 -4.45
C LEU A 106 -0.07 2.12 -3.80
N LEU A 107 -0.13 2.32 -2.49
CA LEU A 107 -1.40 2.39 -1.75
C LEU A 107 -1.33 3.38 -0.59
N VAL A 108 -2.34 4.24 -0.49
CA VAL A 108 -2.52 5.20 0.60
C VAL A 108 -3.88 5.00 1.24
N VAL A 109 -3.95 4.98 2.57
CA VAL A 109 -5.22 4.95 3.32
C VAL A 109 -5.44 6.30 4.00
N LYS A 110 -6.65 6.83 3.87
CA LYS A 110 -7.11 8.02 4.58
C LYS A 110 -8.09 7.60 5.66
N ASP A 111 -7.78 7.92 6.91
CA ASP A 111 -8.61 7.55 8.04
C ASP A 111 -9.98 8.27 8.00
N LYS A 112 -10.89 7.87 8.88
CA LYS A 112 -12.24 8.48 8.98
C LYS A 112 -12.21 9.96 9.41
N LYS A 113 -11.09 10.45 9.97
CA LYS A 113 -10.88 11.84 10.34
C LYS A 113 -10.27 12.67 9.19
N GLY A 114 -9.92 12.03 8.07
CA GLY A 114 -9.32 12.67 6.92
C GLY A 114 -7.80 12.76 6.96
N ALA A 115 -7.14 12.14 7.94
CA ALA A 115 -5.69 12.09 8.00
C ALA A 115 -5.13 10.93 7.17
N ILE A 116 -3.99 11.15 6.52
CA ILE A 116 -3.28 10.08 5.82
C ILE A 116 -2.55 9.22 6.84
N ILE A 117 -2.78 7.92 6.77
CA ILE A 117 -2.13 6.98 7.65
C ILE A 117 -0.72 6.73 7.13
N ARG A 118 0.28 7.01 7.97
CA ARG A 118 1.69 6.77 7.67
C ARG A 118 2.30 5.94 8.78
N HIS A 119 3.02 4.88 8.41
CA HIS A 119 3.80 4.10 9.36
C HIS A 119 5.24 4.66 9.42
N PRO A 120 5.75 5.06 10.61
CA PRO A 120 7.05 5.74 10.74
C PRO A 120 8.26 4.93 10.24
N SER A 121 8.12 3.61 10.21
CA SER A 121 9.12 2.65 9.72
C SER A 121 9.21 2.59 8.19
N ILE A 122 8.22 3.13 7.47
CA ILE A 122 8.20 3.17 6.02
C ILE A 122 8.84 4.49 5.57
N ARG A 123 10.14 4.43 5.25
CA ARG A 123 10.88 5.54 4.65
C ARG A 123 10.92 5.35 3.14
N THR A 124 9.89 5.81 2.44
CA THR A 124 9.98 6.05 1.00
C THR A 124 10.65 7.41 0.80
N PRO A 125 11.57 7.58 -0.16
CA PRO A 125 11.98 8.91 -0.55
C PRO A 125 10.72 9.66 -0.98
N VAL A 126 10.34 10.69 -0.22
CA VAL A 126 9.22 11.56 -0.56
C VAL A 126 9.58 12.15 -1.92
N LEU A 127 8.86 11.76 -2.98
CA LEU A 127 8.79 12.56 -4.19
C LEU A 127 8.22 13.91 -3.75
N ALA A 128 9.10 14.87 -3.56
CA ALA A 128 8.80 16.22 -3.16
C ALA A 128 8.00 16.90 -4.27
N THR A 129 6.68 16.72 -4.27
CA THR A 129 5.74 17.54 -5.03
C THR A 129 4.74 18.14 -4.06
N ASP A 130 5.24 19.04 -3.22
CA ASP A 130 4.47 20.13 -2.62
C ASP A 130 5.47 21.16 -2.09
N SER A 131 5.89 22.08 -2.95
CA SER A 131 6.33 23.42 -2.54
C SER A 131 5.96 24.41 -3.64
N PRO A 132 4.87 25.19 -3.47
CA PRO A 132 4.71 26.43 -4.21
C PRO A 132 5.81 27.39 -3.74
N GLY A 133 6.51 28.02 -4.68
CA GLY A 133 7.63 28.89 -4.36
C GLY A 133 7.24 30.08 -3.47
N THR A 134 8.23 30.67 -2.81
CA THR A 134 8.51 32.13 -2.78
C THR A 134 9.72 32.43 -1.87
N ASN A 135 10.78 32.92 -2.51
CA ASN A 135 11.74 33.97 -2.16
C ASN A 135 12.50 34.07 -0.82
N LEU A 136 13.74 34.52 -1.03
CA LEU A 136 14.56 35.45 -0.24
C LEU A 136 15.00 35.00 1.15
N LEU A 137 16.32 34.83 1.29
CA LEU A 137 17.09 35.60 2.25
C LEU A 137 18.55 35.70 1.78
N SER A 138 18.90 36.89 1.30
CA SER A 138 20.26 37.39 1.26
C SER A 138 20.90 37.25 2.64
N HIS A 139 22.11 36.71 2.72
CA HIS A 139 23.09 37.19 3.69
C HIS A 139 24.50 37.07 3.10
N LYS A 140 25.04 38.25 2.76
CA LYS A 140 26.47 38.55 2.88
C LYS A 140 26.92 38.20 4.30
N VAL A 141 28.06 37.53 4.45
CA VAL A 141 29.27 38.04 5.12
C VAL A 141 30.47 37.49 4.37
#